data_AF-A0A2E7UBT2-F1
#
_entry.id   AF-A0A2E7UBT2-F1
#
_cell.length_a   1.000
_cell.length_b   1.000
_cell.length_c   1.000
_cell.angle_alpha   90.00
_cell.angle_beta   90.00
_cell.angle_gamma   90.00
#
_symmetry.space_group_name_H-M   'P 1'
#
loop_
_entity.id
_entity.type
_entity.pdbx_description
1 polymer ?
#
loop_
_entity_poly.entity_id
_entity_poly.type
_entity_poly.pdbx_seq_one_letter_code
_entity_poly.pdbx_strand_id
1 'polypeptide(L)'
;MHLSVNPRNPHFDQAALQRGVGIRFKGRQRTDIEEYSIPEGWVRVQAGRTMDRKGQPLTLKLKGPVEAWFEDLGEDAPVARIDD
;
A
#
# COMPACT_ATOMS: atom_id res chain seq x y z
N MET A 1 1.45 -8.15 7.82
CA MET A 1 1.44 -7.94 6.35
C MET A 1 1.80 -6.49 6.05
N HIS A 2 2.96 -6.28 5.41
CA HIS A 2 3.57 -4.98 5.12
C HIS A 2 4.22 -5.06 3.74
N LEU A 3 3.91 -4.13 2.84
CA LEU A 3 4.47 -4.07 1.50
C LEU A 3 4.83 -2.64 1.11
N SER A 4 5.93 -2.46 0.37
CA SER A 4 6.34 -1.20 -0.25
C SER A 4 6.61 -1.38 -1.74
N VAL A 5 6.29 -0.36 -2.54
CA VAL A 5 6.62 -0.33 -3.98
C VAL A 5 8.06 0.09 -4.25
N ASN A 6 8.76 0.64 -3.24
CA ASN A 6 10.12 1.16 -3.40
C ASN A 6 11.15 0.03 -3.27
N PRO A 7 11.95 -0.29 -4.31
CA PRO A 7 12.93 -1.37 -4.27
C PRO A 7 14.03 -1.26 -3.21
N ARG A 8 14.19 -0.07 -2.62
CA ARG A 8 15.17 0.19 -1.55
C ARG A 8 14.62 -0.05 -0.15
N ASN A 9 13.32 -0.33 -0.01
CA ASN A 9 12.67 -0.59 1.28
C ASN A 9 12.78 -2.10 1.61
N PRO A 10 13.06 -2.48 2.88
CA PRO A 10 13.11 -3.89 3.29
C PRO A 10 11.80 -4.67 3.09
N HIS A 11 10.68 -3.98 2.93
CA HIS A 11 9.35 -4.56 2.67
C HIS A 11 8.98 -4.53 1.18
N PHE A 12 9.96 -4.37 0.29
CA PHE A 12 9.75 -4.53 -1.14
C PHE A 12 9.64 -6.00 -1.52
N ASP A 13 8.59 -6.35 -2.27
CA ASP A 13 8.40 -7.68 -2.83
C ASP A 13 7.90 -7.56 -4.27
N GLN A 14 8.81 -7.81 -5.22
CA GLN A 14 8.50 -7.72 -6.64
C GLN A 14 7.44 -8.72 -7.08
N ALA A 15 7.44 -9.94 -6.53
CA ALA A 15 6.50 -10.98 -6.92
C ALA A 15 5.08 -10.63 -6.47
N ALA A 16 4.95 -10.09 -5.24
CA ALA A 16 3.68 -9.58 -4.75
C ALA A 16 3.15 -8.41 -5.60
N LEU A 17 4.03 -7.46 -5.97
CA LEU A 17 3.65 -6.30 -6.79
C LEU A 17 3.24 -6.67 -8.21
N GLN A 18 3.87 -7.68 -8.82
CA GLN A 18 3.52 -8.16 -10.17
C GLN A 18 2.13 -8.78 -10.24
N ARG A 19 1.63 -9.35 -9.14
CA ARG A 19 0.27 -9.89 -9.04
C ARG A 19 -0.80 -8.79 -8.97
N GLY A 20 -0.40 -7.54 -8.77
CA GLY A 20 -1.30 -6.42 -8.49
C GLY A 20 -1.78 -6.46 -7.03
N VAL A 21 -1.81 -5.30 -6.40
CA VAL A 21 -2.25 -5.16 -5.00
C VAL A 21 -3.27 -4.04 -4.90
N GLY A 22 -4.51 -4.42 -4.62
CA GLY A 22 -5.58 -3.49 -4.32
C GLY A 22 -5.56 -3.14 -2.85
N ILE A 23 -5.70 -1.84 -2.54
CA ILE A 23 -5.70 -1.36 -1.16
C ILE A 23 -6.90 -0.48 -0.91
N ARG A 24 -7.59 -0.74 0.21
CA ARG A 24 -8.64 0.12 0.76
C ARG A 24 -8.17 0.68 2.10
N PHE A 25 -8.21 2.00 2.23
CA PHE A 25 -7.82 2.72 3.44
C PHE A 25 -9.01 3.53 3.94
N LYS A 26 -9.40 3.32 5.20
CA LYS A 26 -10.61 3.94 5.80
C LYS A 26 -11.86 3.79 4.91
N GLY A 27 -12.08 2.59 4.36
CA GLY A 27 -13.24 2.30 3.51
C GLY A 27 -13.16 2.82 2.08
N ARG A 28 -12.09 3.53 1.68
CA ARG A 28 -11.91 4.03 0.31
C ARG A 28 -10.75 3.33 -0.40
N GLN A 29 -10.99 2.83 -1.60
CA GLN A 29 -9.93 2.27 -2.45
C GLN A 29 -8.96 3.38 -2.87
N ARG A 30 -7.67 3.08 -2.81
CA ARG A 30 -6.57 4.03 -3.05
C ARG A 30 -5.56 3.40 -4.00
N THR A 31 -5.09 4.18 -4.95
CA THR A 31 -4.09 3.80 -5.95
C THR A 31 -2.81 4.64 -5.84
N ASP A 32 -2.77 5.57 -4.89
CA ASP A 32 -1.69 6.51 -4.61
C ASP A 32 -0.81 6.05 -3.43
N ILE A 33 -0.90 4.77 -3.06
CA ILE A 33 -0.17 4.19 -1.92
C ILE A 33 1.20 3.70 -2.38
N GLU A 34 2.22 4.18 -1.69
CA GLU A 34 3.63 3.79 -1.87
C GLU A 34 4.03 2.65 -0.92
N GLU A 35 3.39 2.56 0.24
CA GLU A 35 3.67 1.57 1.27
C GLU A 35 2.52 1.47 2.27
N TYR A 36 2.32 0.29 2.85
CA TYR A 36 1.34 0.11 3.93
C TYR A 36 1.77 -0.94 4.94
N SER A 37 1.18 -0.86 6.13
CA SER A 37 1.23 -1.91 7.15
C SER A 37 -0.17 -2.11 7.71
N ILE A 38 -0.70 -3.32 7.51
CA ILE A 38 -1.98 -3.76 8.09
C ILE A 38 -1.91 -3.87 9.61
N PRO A 39 -0.95 -4.60 10.22
CA PRO A 39 -0.93 -4.78 11.67
C PRO A 39 -0.66 -3.46 12.41
N GLU A 40 0.11 -2.55 11.80
CA GLU A 40 0.35 -1.23 12.39
C GLU A 40 -0.71 -0.18 12.02
N GLY A 41 -1.66 -0.52 11.13
CA GLY A 41 -2.79 0.34 10.76
C GLY A 41 -2.39 1.68 10.12
N TRP A 42 -1.54 1.64 9.08
CA TRP A 42 -1.19 2.86 8.35
C TRP A 42 -0.85 2.63 6.87
N VAL A 43 -0.96 3.70 6.09
CA VAL A 43 -0.50 3.80 4.70
C VAL A 43 0.43 4.99 4.53
N ARG A 44 1.35 4.92 3.57
CA ARG A 44 2.17 6.02 3.09
C ARG A 44 1.74 6.31 1.66
N VAL A 45 1.26 7.52 1.43
CA VAL A 45 0.68 7.96 0.15
C VAL A 45 1.47 9.09 -0.45
N GLN A 46 1.44 9.23 -1.77
CA GLN A 46 2.04 10.38 -2.44
C GLN A 46 1.28 11.68 -2.11
N ALA A 47 2.03 12.73 -1.76
CA ALA A 47 1.53 14.06 -1.45
C ALA A 47 1.38 14.89 -2.73
N GLY A 48 0.31 14.64 -3.49
CA GLY A 48 0.08 15.30 -4.77
C GLY A 48 1.14 14.92 -5.81
N ARG A 49 1.60 15.87 -6.62
CA ARG A 49 2.60 15.63 -7.69
C ARG A 49 4.03 16.07 -7.31
N THR A 50 4.25 16.43 -6.05
CA THR A 50 5.50 17.02 -5.58
C THR A 50 6.56 15.96 -5.35
N MET A 51 7.82 16.30 -5.65
CA MET A 51 9.00 15.48 -5.39
C MET A 51 9.85 16.07 -4.27
N ASP A 52 10.59 15.23 -3.56
CA ASP A 52 11.62 15.63 -2.61
C ASP A 52 12.92 16.08 -3.30
N ARG A 53 13.92 16.50 -2.52
CA ARG A 53 15.22 16.97 -3.05
C ARG A 53 16.02 15.90 -3.81
N LYS A 54 15.66 14.62 -3.66
CA LYS A 54 16.30 13.46 -4.29
C LYS A 54 15.50 12.98 -5.50
N GLY A 55 14.46 13.71 -5.91
CA GLY A 55 13.58 13.34 -7.02
C GLY A 55 12.61 12.20 -6.70
N GLN A 56 12.43 11.86 -5.42
CA GLN A 56 11.46 10.85 -5.00
C GLN A 56 10.11 11.50 -4.72
N PRO A 57 8.98 10.81 -4.93
CA PRO A 57 7.68 11.31 -4.52
C PRO A 57 7.67 11.76 -3.06
N LEU A 58 7.20 12.98 -2.81
CA LEU A 58 6.95 13.41 -1.43
C LEU A 58 5.79 12.57 -0.89
N THR A 59 5.94 11.97 0.29
CA THR A 59 4.92 11.10 0.86
C THR A 59 4.42 11.55 2.22
N LEU A 60 3.18 11.19 2.53
CA LEU A 60 2.53 11.40 3.82
C LEU A 60 2.14 10.07 4.44
N LYS A 61 2.41 9.89 5.73
CA LYS A 61 1.96 8.72 6.49
C LYS A 61 0.60 9.01 7.12
N LEU A 62 -0.41 8.21 6.76
CA LEU A 62 -1.77 8.31 7.27
C LEU A 62 -2.09 7.07 8.13
N LYS A 63 -2.64 7.27 9.32
CA LYS A 63 -3.07 6.19 10.22
C LYS A 63 -4.56 5.88 10.09
N GLY A 64 -4.92 4.60 10.14
CA GLY A 64 -6.29 4.10 10.07
C GLY A 64 -6.38 2.65 9.57
N PRO A 65 -7.60 2.09 9.53
CA PRO A 65 -7.83 0.74 9.02
C PRO A 65 -7.33 0.57 7.58
N VAL A 66 -6.61 -0.53 7.35
CA VAL A 66 -6.04 -0.93 6.07
C VAL A 66 -6.57 -2.31 5.71
N GLU A 67 -7.10 -2.42 4.50
CA GLU A 67 -7.50 -3.68 3.87
C GLU A 67 -6.70 -3.83 2.57
N ALA A 68 -6.15 -5.01 2.29
CA ALA A 68 -5.45 -5.27 1.04
C ALA A 68 -5.77 -6.66 0.49
N TRP A 69 -5.76 -6.78 -0.83
CA TRP A 69 -5.99 -8.02 -1.56
C TRP A 69 -5.10 -8.08 -2.80
N PHE A 70 -4.92 -9.27 -3.37
CA PHE A 70 -4.27 -9.44 -4.66
C PHE A 70 -5.29 -9.30 -5.79
N GLU A 71 -4.99 -8.47 -6.77
CA GLU A 71 -5.91 -8.18 -7.88
C GLU A 71 -6.03 -9.35 -8.85
N ASP A 72 -4.99 -10.20 -8.95
CA ASP A 72 -4.98 -11.40 -9.80
C ASP A 72 -6.00 -12.47 -9.40
N LEU A 73 -6.55 -12.40 -8.18
CA LEU A 73 -7.52 -13.37 -7.66
C LEU A 73 -8.99 -13.04 -8.02
N GLY A 74 -9.26 -11.91 -8.67
CA GLY A 74 -10.61 -11.53 -9.11
C GLY A 74 -11.52 -11.01 -8.01
N GLU A 75 -12.84 -11.07 -8.22
CA GLU A 75 -13.85 -10.48 -7.30
C GLU A 75 -13.92 -11.18 -5.95
N ASP A 76 -13.58 -12.47 -5.89
CA ASP A 76 -13.60 -13.31 -4.68
C ASP A 76 -12.25 -13.33 -3.93
N ALA A 77 -11.38 -12.35 -4.21
CA ALA A 77 -10.06 -12.29 -3.58
C ALA A 77 -10.16 -12.18 -2.04
N PRO A 78 -9.39 -12.99 -1.29
CA PRO A 78 -9.30 -12.84 0.16
C PRO A 78 -8.73 -11.47 0.53
N VAL A 79 -9.40 -10.77 1.45
CA VAL A 79 -9.03 -9.42 1.88
C VAL A 79 -8.36 -9.49 3.25
N ALA A 80 -7.06 -9.24 3.28
CA ALA A 80 -6.30 -9.12 4.52
C ALA A 80 -6.61 -7.80 5.24
N ARG A 81 -6.84 -7.89 6.54
CA ARG A 81 -7.07 -6.77 7.50
C ARG A 81 -6.51 -7.19 8.87
N ILE A 82 -6.59 -6.31 9.87
CA ILE A 82 -5.99 -6.57 11.20
C ILE A 82 -6.70 -7.68 11.98
N ASP A 83 -7.99 -7.89 11.71
CA ASP A 83 -8.86 -8.83 12.43
C ASP A 83 -8.88 -10.25 11.81
N ASP A 84 -8.09 -10.49 10.76
CA ASP A 84 -7.93 -11.78 10.06
C ASP A 84 -6.72 -12.59 10.57
#